data_AF-A0A4D6M4B0-F1
#
_entry.id   AF-A0A4D6M4B0-F1
#
_cell.length_a   1.000
_cell.length_b   1.000
_cell.length_c   1.000
_cell.angle_alpha   90.00
_cell.angle_beta   90.00
_cell.angle_gamma   90.00
#
_symmetry.space_group_name_H-M   'P 1'
#
loop_
_entity.id
_entity.type
_entity.pdbx_description
1 polymer ?
#
loop_
_entity_poly.entity_id
_entity_poly.type
_entity_poly.pdbx_seq_one_letter_code
_entity_poly.pdbx_strand_id
1 'polypeptide(L)' 'MDEHHRPNGIPVTRFTLQSIYAQSDDEKLEFEYESGNTNILANDYTSLTEVSGQVLFEPWERLLTYTF' A
#
# COMPACT_ATOMS: atom_id res chain seq x y z
N MET A 1 8.54 -12.04 6.18
CA MET A 1 7.39 -11.32 6.73
C MET A 1 7.95 -10.53 7.89
N ASP A 2 8.16 -9.24 7.71
CA ASP A 2 8.74 -8.38 8.76
C ASP A 2 7.61 -7.77 9.58
N GLU A 3 7.39 -8.33 10.78
CA GLU A 3 6.45 -7.80 11.76
C GLU A 3 7.02 -6.52 12.37
N HIS A 4 6.84 -5.38 11.69
CA HIS A 4 7.15 -4.07 12.24
C HIS A 4 6.04 -3.67 13.22
N HIS A 5 6.30 -3.84 14.51
CA HIS A 5 5.42 -3.30 15.55
C HIS A 5 5.64 -1.78 15.64
N ARG A 6 4.60 -0.99 15.36
CA ARG A 6 4.60 0.43 15.74
C ARG A 6 4.77 0.56 17.26
N PRO A 7 5.35 1.66 17.77
CA PRO A 7 5.57 1.87 19.21
C PRO A 7 4.28 1.86 20.06
N ASN A 8 3.12 1.78 19.41
CA ASN A 8 1.79 1.79 19.99
C ASN A 8 1.29 0.36 20.35
N GLY A 9 2.07 -0.68 20.04
CA GLY A 9 1.76 -2.07 20.42
C GLY A 9 0.69 -2.78 19.58
N ILE A 10 0.13 -2.10 18.57
CA ILE A 10 -0.82 -2.71 17.62
C ILE A 10 -0.01 -3.50 16.58
N PRO A 11 -0.31 -4.78 16.35
CA PRO A 11 0.36 -5.56 15.32
C PRO A 11 0.02 -4.97 13.95
N VAL A 12 1.06 -4.55 13.22
CA VAL A 12 0.96 -4.07 11.85
C VAL A 12 1.57 -5.14 10.96
N THR A 13 0.83 -5.53 9.92
CA THR A 13 1.38 -6.43 8.91
C THR A 13 1.76 -5.63 7.68
N ARG A 14 3.03 -5.72 7.28
CA ARG A 14 3.52 -5.11 6.05
C ARG A 14 3.48 -6.11 4.91
N PHE A 15 2.91 -5.69 3.78
CA PHE A 15 2.87 -6.48 2.56
C PHE A 15 3.52 -5.70 1.43
N THR A 16 4.10 -6.45 0.51
CA THR A 16 4.67 -5.91 -0.74
C THR A 16 3.93 -6.56 -1.90
N LEU A 17 3.38 -5.73 -2.77
CA LEU A 17 2.78 -6.15 -4.02
C LEU A 17 3.70 -5.74 -5.16
N GLN A 18 4.28 -6.71 -5.84
CA GLN A 18 5.05 -6.50 -7.05
C GLN A 18 4.23 -7.02 -8.24
N SER A 19 4.10 -6.20 -9.28
CA SER A 19 3.42 -6.63 -10.50
C SER A 19 4.25 -7.70 -11.21
N ILE A 20 3.59 -8.67 -11.85
CA ILE A 20 4.26 -9.63 -12.75
C ILE A 20 4.89 -8.95 -13.97
N TYR A 21 4.51 -7.70 -14.24
CA TYR A 21 5.05 -6.87 -15.33
C TYR A 21 6.12 -5.89 -14.85
N ALA A 22 6.47 -5.90 -13.57
CA ALA A 22 7.53 -5.07 -13.03
C ALA A 22 8.84 -5.32 -13.81
N GLN A 23 9.42 -4.24 -14.31
CA GLN A 23 10.71 -4.25 -15.00
C GLN A 23 11.87 -4.27 -14.00
N SER A 24 11.61 -3.96 -12.73
CA SER A 24 12.62 -3.94 -11.66
C SER A 24 12.04 -4.27 -10.28
N ASP A 25 12.91 -4.69 -9.36
CA ASP A 25 12.55 -5.00 -7.97
C ASP A 25 12.15 -3.78 -7.12
N ASP A 26 12.42 -2.59 -7.64
CA ASP A 26 12.00 -1.32 -7.05
C ASP A 26 10.54 -0.96 -7.40
N GLU A 27 9.96 -1.57 -8.44
CA GLU A 27 8.57 -1.32 -8.85
C GLU A 27 7.57 -2.15 -8.02
N LYS A 28 7.46 -1.77 -6.75
CA LYS A 28 6.62 -2.45 -5.77
C LYS A 28 5.77 -1.47 -5.00
N LEU A 29 4.52 -1.86 -4.76
CA LEU A 29 3.63 -1.17 -3.85
C LEU A 29 3.77 -1.80 -2.45
N GLU A 30 3.84 -0.95 -1.44
CA GLU A 30 3.97 -1.39 -0.06
C GLU A 30 2.73 -0.99 0.71
N PHE A 31 2.25 -1.87 1.58
CA PHE A 31 1.02 -1.68 2.33
C PHE A 31 1.24 -2.00 3.80
N GLU A 32 0.61 -1.22 4.66
CA GLU A 32 0.42 -1.53 6.08
C GLU A 32 -1.03 -1.90 6.33
N TYR A 33 -1.24 -3.09 6.88
CA TYR A 33 -2.53 -3.48 7.44
C TYR A 33 -2.49 -3.32 8.96
N GLU A 34 -3.35 -2.46 9.47
CA GLU A 34 -3.54 -2.20 10.89
C GLU A 34 -5.03 -2.32 11.21
N SER A 35 -5.42 -3.37 11.95
CA SER A 35 -6.76 -3.51 12.54
C SER A 35 -7.95 -3.28 11.57
N GLY A 36 -7.87 -3.81 10.34
CA GLY A 36 -8.91 -3.64 9.32
C GLY A 36 -8.71 -2.45 8.38
N ASN A 37 -7.70 -1.63 8.62
CA ASN A 37 -7.31 -0.52 7.76
C ASN A 37 -6.08 -0.92 6.93
N THR A 38 -6.15 -0.71 5.62
CA THR A 38 -5.01 -0.90 4.70
C THR A 38 -4.54 0.46 4.22
N ASN A 39 -3.29 0.80 4.51
CA ASN A 39 -2.66 2.04 4.04
C ASN A 39 -1.57 1.73 3.04
N ILE A 40 -1.54 2.44 1.92
CA ILE A 40 -0.42 2.40 0.98
C ILE A 40 0.72 3.22 1.57
N LEU A 41 1.91 2.62 1.64
CA LEU A 41 3.13 3.29 2.05
C LEU A 41 3.73 4.07 0.88
N ALA A 42 4.12 5.31 1.15
CA ALA A 42 4.88 6.10 0.22
C ALA A 42 6.31 5.54 0.09
N ASN A 43 6.68 5.20 -1.14
CA ASN A 43 8.01 4.81 -1.57
C ASN A 43 8.35 5.45 -2.92
N ASP A 44 9.56 5.23 -3.42
CA ASP A 44 10.04 5.83 -4.67
C ASP A 44 9.14 5.50 -5.87
N TYR A 45 8.57 4.29 -5.90
CA TYR A 45 7.67 3.85 -6.97
C TYR A 45 6.30 4.54 -6.91
N THR A 46 5.65 4.61 -5.74
CA THR A 46 4.38 5.34 -5.55
C THR A 46 4.52 6.85 -5.75
N SER A 47 5.74 7.38 -5.69
CA SER A 47 6.05 8.80 -5.92
C SER A 47 6.14 9.15 -7.41
N LEU A 48 6.19 8.16 -8.31
CA LEU A 48 6.18 8.38 -9.75
C LEU A 48 4.85 9.02 -10.16
N THR A 49 4.88 10.04 -11.03
CA THR A 49 3.68 10.78 -11.46
C THR A 49 2.59 9.86 -12.02
N GLU A 50 2.98 8.82 -12.75
CA GLU A 50 2.05 7.85 -13.37
C GLU A 50 1.37 6.93 -12.34
N VAL A 51 2.05 6.63 -11.23
CA VAL A 51 1.56 5.76 -10.15
C VAL A 51 0.82 6.58 -9.08
N SER A 52 1.37 7.73 -8.71
CA SER A 52 0.76 8.66 -7.76
C SER A 52 -0.61 9.14 -8.24
N GLY A 53 -0.79 9.36 -9.56
CA GLY A 53 -2.09 9.63 -10.14
C GLY A 53 -3.08 8.47 -9.93
N GLN A 54 -2.66 7.22 -10.06
CA GLN A 54 -3.57 6.08 -9.87
C GLN A 54 -3.90 5.83 -8.39
N VAL A 55 -2.95 6.14 -7.49
CA VAL A 55 -3.12 5.98 -6.04
C VAL A 55 -3.90 7.15 -5.41
N LEU A 56 -3.77 8.36 -5.95
CA LEU A 56 -4.32 9.60 -5.37
C LEU A 56 -5.49 10.21 -6.16
N PHE A 57 -5.64 9.91 -7.46
CA PHE A 57 -6.64 10.59 -8.31
C PHE A 57 -8.00 9.88 -8.35
N GLU A 58 -8.09 8.66 -7.83
CA GLU A 58 -9.36 8.06 -7.44
C GLU A 58 -9.30 7.73 -5.95
N PRO A 59 -10.13 8.35 -5.09
CA PRO A 59 -10.14 8.03 -3.67
C PRO A 59 -10.60 6.58 -3.54
N TRP A 60 -9.65 5.71 -3.21
CA TRP A 60 -9.83 4.32 -2.82
C TRP A 60 -10.84 4.16 -1.67
N GLU A 61 -11.18 5.25 -0.97
CA GLU A 61 -12.34 5.35 -0.06
C GLU A 61 -13.69 5.02 -0.74
N ARG A 62 -13.84 5.22 -2.06
CA ARG A 62 -15.05 4.80 -2.80
C ARG A 62 -15.11 3.30 -3.05
N LEU A 63 -13.98 2.60 -3.08
CA LEU A 63 -13.95 1.14 -3.26
C LEU A 63 -14.26 0.39 -1.95
N LEU A 64 -14.02 1.00 -0.78
CA LEU A 64 -14.43 0.46 0.51
C LEU A 64 -15.94 0.64 0.80
N THR A 65 -16.66 1.41 -0.02
CA THR A 65 -18.13 1.59 0.09
C THR A 65 -18.91 0.50 -0.68
N TYR A 66 -18.24 -0.36 -1.45
CA TYR A 66 -18.87 -1.47 -2.19
C TYR A 66 -18.48 -2.84 -1.61
N THR A 67 -18.70 -3.02 -0.31
CA THR A 67 -18.87 -4.35 0.30
C THR A 67 -20.25 -4.36 0.95
N PHE A 68 -21.19 -5.07 0.31
CA PHE A 68 -22.52 -5.39 0.83
C PHE A 68 -22.44 -6.50 1.88
#